data_AF-A0A2N5A2X4-F1
#
_entry.id   AF-A0A2N5A2X4-F1
#
_cell.length_a   1.000
_cell.length_b   1.000
_cell.length_c   1.000
_cell.angle_alpha   90.00
_cell.angle_beta   90.00
_cell.angle_gamma   90.00
#
_symmetry.space_group_name_H-M   'P 1'
#
loop_
_entity.id
_entity.type
_entity.pdbx_description
1 polymer ?
#
loop_
_entity_poly.entity_id
_entity_poly.type
_entity_poly.pdbx_seq_one_letter_code
_entity_poly.pdbx_strand_id
1 'polypeptide(L)'
;GEEIYGSGKPDHKEAFDIGFQAADDHPLVLAGTPLIGANEWPDLPDFRARVLAYYDAVFALGHRLFDAFALALGLPEGYFKPMVTCPPAKLRLIHYPFDASVEDVPGIGAHTDYECFTLLLADQPGLEVLNEESVWIDAPPVKNAAGEEAFVINIGDMLEVLSAGTFVATAHRVRKVPQ
;
A
#
# COMPACT_ATOMS: atom_id res chain seq x y z
N GLY A 1 5.38 5.25 14.26
CA GLY A 1 6.44 4.33 13.80
C GLY A 1 6.44 3.06 14.62
N GLU A 2 5.93 1.96 14.07
CA GLU A 2 5.93 0.65 14.75
C GLU A 2 6.87 -0.40 14.11
N GLU A 3 7.38 -0.17 12.90
CA GLU A 3 8.21 -1.18 12.23
C GLU A 3 9.68 -1.02 12.58
N ILE A 4 10.13 -1.76 13.60
CA ILE A 4 11.55 -1.98 13.87
C ILE A 4 11.99 -3.24 13.11
N TYR A 5 12.56 -3.06 11.92
CA TYR A 5 13.28 -4.14 11.22
C TYR A 5 14.76 -3.77 11.16
N GLY A 6 15.58 -4.43 12.00
CA GLY A 6 17.03 -4.21 12.08
C GLY A 6 17.48 -3.07 13.01
N SER A 7 18.80 -2.99 13.23
CA SER A 7 19.67 -2.10 14.05
C SER A 7 19.15 -1.30 15.27
N GLY A 8 17.91 -1.51 15.74
CA GLY A 8 17.37 -0.93 16.96
C GLY A 8 17.07 0.58 16.95
N LYS A 9 17.13 1.26 15.79
CA LYS A 9 16.73 2.67 15.70
C LYS A 9 15.29 2.76 15.16
N PRO A 10 14.36 3.41 15.88
CA PRO A 10 13.00 3.64 15.38
C PRO A 10 13.02 4.38 14.06
N ASP A 11 12.16 3.98 13.13
CA ASP A 11 11.95 4.70 11.88
C ASP A 11 11.34 6.07 12.20
N HIS A 12 11.97 7.14 11.73
CA HIS A 12 11.55 8.51 12.01
C HIS A 12 10.42 8.88 11.05
N LYS A 13 9.24 8.33 11.32
CA LYS A 13 8.00 8.54 10.55
C LYS A 13 6.79 8.58 11.46
N GLU A 14 5.84 9.43 11.10
CA GLU A 14 4.48 9.38 11.62
C GLU A 14 3.55 8.74 10.59
N ALA A 15 2.51 8.06 11.06
CA ALA A 15 1.55 7.40 10.20
C ALA A 15 0.13 7.48 10.77
N PHE A 16 -0.85 7.57 9.88
CA PHE A 16 -2.26 7.43 10.20
C PHE A 16 -2.86 6.33 9.33
N ASP A 17 -3.34 5.27 9.98
CA ASP A 17 -3.86 4.08 9.34
C ASP A 17 -5.39 4.04 9.43
N ILE A 18 -6.05 3.73 8.32
CA ILE A 18 -7.45 3.35 8.30
C ILE A 18 -7.63 2.02 7.57
N GLY A 19 -8.68 1.28 7.93
CA GLY A 19 -9.10 0.07 7.24
C GLY A 19 -10.48 0.18 6.62
N PHE A 20 -10.87 -0.93 6.00
CA PHE A 20 -12.18 -1.13 5.39
C PHE A 20 -13.33 -0.84 6.38
N GLN A 21 -14.32 -0.08 5.90
CA GLN A 21 -15.50 0.28 6.69
C GLN A 21 -16.54 -0.84 6.67
N ALA A 22 -16.26 -1.92 7.38
CA ALA A 22 -17.29 -2.90 7.68
C ALA A 22 -18.40 -2.25 8.52
N ALA A 23 -19.66 -2.61 8.26
CA ALA A 23 -20.78 -2.18 9.08
C ALA A 23 -20.63 -2.70 10.52
N ASP A 24 -21.10 -1.93 11.51
CA ASP A 24 -20.97 -2.26 12.94
C ASP A 24 -21.64 -3.60 13.29
N ASP A 25 -22.66 -4.01 12.53
CA ASP A 25 -23.38 -5.27 12.68
C ASP A 25 -22.81 -6.42 11.81
N HIS A 26 -21.71 -6.18 11.10
CA HIS A 26 -21.07 -7.20 10.27
C HIS A 26 -20.54 -8.35 11.14
N PRO A 27 -20.71 -9.63 10.75
CA PRO A 27 -20.31 -10.78 11.57
C PRO A 27 -18.84 -10.75 12.01
N LEU A 28 -17.93 -10.28 11.16
CA LEU A 28 -16.51 -10.16 11.49
C LEU A 28 -16.23 -9.08 12.55
N VAL A 29 -16.98 -7.98 12.53
CA VAL A 29 -16.87 -6.91 13.54
C VAL A 29 -17.39 -7.42 14.88
N LEU A 30 -18.56 -8.04 14.90
CA LEU A 30 -19.16 -8.63 16.11
C LEU A 30 -18.29 -9.74 16.72
N ALA A 31 -17.56 -10.48 15.89
CA ALA A 31 -16.63 -11.51 16.33
C ALA A 31 -15.29 -10.94 16.87
N GLY A 32 -15.05 -9.63 16.79
CA GLY A 32 -13.79 -9.01 17.18
C GLY A 32 -12.62 -9.46 16.31
N THR A 33 -12.87 -9.71 15.01
CA THR A 33 -11.85 -10.19 14.07
C THR A 33 -10.72 -9.15 13.98
N PRO A 34 -9.44 -9.54 14.15
CA PRO A 34 -8.33 -8.60 14.03
C PRO A 34 -8.36 -7.83 12.71
N LEU A 35 -7.95 -6.56 12.75
CA LEU A 35 -7.89 -5.61 11.63
C LEU A 35 -9.22 -5.15 11.03
N ILE A 36 -10.36 -5.71 11.47
CA ILE A 36 -11.71 -5.35 11.05
C ILE A 36 -12.44 -4.65 12.19
N GLY A 37 -12.80 -3.38 12.01
CA GLY A 37 -13.48 -2.59 13.02
C GLY A 37 -13.55 -1.11 12.67
N ALA A 38 -14.05 -0.30 13.61
CA ALA A 38 -14.13 1.14 13.43
C ALA A 38 -12.74 1.78 13.34
N ASN A 39 -12.62 2.77 12.45
CA ASN A 39 -11.43 3.61 12.36
C ASN A 39 -11.44 4.68 13.47
N GLU A 40 -10.29 4.93 14.07
CA GLU A 40 -10.08 6.00 15.05
C GLU A 40 -9.75 7.30 14.32
N TRP A 41 -10.54 8.36 14.55
CA TRP A 41 -10.40 9.63 13.81
C TRP A 41 -9.90 10.76 14.70
N PRO A 42 -8.95 11.60 14.23
CA PRO A 42 -8.58 12.80 14.95
C PRO A 42 -9.69 13.86 14.86
N ASP A 43 -9.73 14.75 15.85
CA ASP A 43 -10.59 15.92 15.86
C ASP A 43 -9.99 17.03 14.97
N LEU A 44 -10.04 16.81 13.65
CA LEU A 44 -9.56 17.73 12.63
C LEU A 44 -10.68 18.01 11.61
N PRO A 45 -11.00 19.29 11.33
CA PRO A 45 -12.02 19.65 10.34
C PRO A 45 -11.75 19.01 8.98
N ASP A 46 -12.80 18.45 8.36
CA ASP A 46 -12.81 17.75 7.07
C ASP A 46 -11.89 16.53 6.94
N PHE A 47 -11.02 16.23 7.91
CA PHE A 47 -9.99 15.19 7.77
C PHE A 47 -10.61 13.84 7.46
N ARG A 48 -11.57 13.40 8.28
CA ARG A 48 -12.31 12.15 8.05
C ARG A 48 -12.95 12.12 6.66
N ALA A 49 -13.67 13.16 6.27
CA ALA A 49 -14.38 13.19 5.00
C ALA A 49 -13.42 13.09 3.80
N ARG A 50 -12.28 13.79 3.84
CA ARG A 50 -11.27 13.80 2.77
C ARG A 50 -10.54 12.47 2.65
N VAL A 51 -10.09 11.92 3.78
CA VAL A 51 -9.38 10.63 3.79
C VAL A 51 -10.29 9.51 3.31
N LEU A 52 -11.59 9.54 3.66
CA LEU A 52 -12.54 8.55 3.17
C LEU A 52 -12.87 8.68 1.70
N ALA A 53 -13.05 9.91 1.20
CA ALA A 53 -13.22 10.12 -0.23
C ALA A 53 -12.02 9.57 -1.04
N TYR A 54 -10.80 9.74 -0.51
CA TYR A 54 -9.60 9.16 -1.12
C TYR A 54 -9.57 7.63 -1.01
N TYR A 55 -9.87 7.07 0.17
CA TYR A 55 -9.97 5.62 0.38
C TYR A 55 -10.93 4.97 -0.61
N ASP A 56 -12.16 5.50 -0.72
CA ASP A 56 -13.19 4.95 -1.62
C ASP A 56 -12.76 5.01 -3.09
N ALA A 57 -12.10 6.10 -3.50
CA ALA A 57 -11.58 6.24 -4.86
C ALA A 57 -10.47 5.24 -5.17
N VAL A 58 -9.50 5.06 -4.27
CA VAL A 58 -8.39 4.11 -4.43
C VAL A 58 -8.90 2.67 -4.32
N PHE A 59 -9.87 2.39 -3.46
CA PHE A 59 -10.51 1.08 -3.34
C PHE A 59 -11.26 0.70 -4.62
N ALA A 60 -11.99 1.65 -5.22
CA ALA A 60 -12.62 1.45 -6.52
C ALA A 60 -11.59 1.22 -7.65
N LEU A 61 -10.44 1.91 -7.60
CA LEU A 61 -9.33 1.64 -8.51
C LEU A 61 -8.76 0.23 -8.32
N GLY A 62 -8.62 -0.24 -7.07
CA GLY A 62 -8.22 -1.60 -6.76
C GLY A 62 -9.14 -2.66 -7.38
N HIS A 63 -10.46 -2.46 -7.34
CA HIS A 63 -11.41 -3.33 -8.04
C HIS A 63 -11.17 -3.38 -9.56
N ARG A 64 -10.91 -2.23 -10.19
CA ARG A 64 -10.61 -2.16 -11.62
C ARG A 64 -9.29 -2.85 -11.96
N LEU A 65 -8.29 -2.78 -11.07
CA LEU A 65 -7.03 -3.52 -11.24
C LEU A 65 -7.25 -5.03 -11.13
N PHE A 66 -8.08 -5.49 -10.19
CA PHE A 66 -8.46 -6.91 -10.15
C PHE A 66 -9.11 -7.39 -11.45
N ASP A 67 -9.98 -6.59 -12.07
CA ASP A 67 -10.55 -6.91 -13.38
C ASP A 67 -9.45 -6.98 -14.47
N ALA A 68 -8.50 -6.06 -14.46
CA ALA A 68 -7.36 -6.09 -15.38
C ALA A 68 -6.46 -7.33 -15.17
N PHE A 69 -6.18 -7.72 -13.93
CA PHE A 69 -5.44 -8.96 -13.62
C PHE A 69 -6.22 -10.20 -14.05
N ALA A 70 -7.53 -10.23 -13.85
CA ALA A 70 -8.37 -11.34 -14.31
C ALA A 70 -8.28 -11.50 -15.83
N LEU A 71 -8.43 -10.40 -16.57
CA LEU A 71 -8.31 -10.40 -18.03
C LEU A 71 -6.92 -10.86 -18.50
N ALA A 72 -5.85 -10.39 -17.84
CA ALA A 72 -4.48 -10.80 -18.16
C ALA A 72 -4.24 -12.32 -17.91
N LEU A 73 -4.99 -12.93 -16.98
CA LEU A 73 -4.98 -14.37 -16.72
C LEU A 73 -5.94 -15.16 -17.64
N GLY A 74 -6.62 -14.51 -18.59
CA GLY A 74 -7.62 -15.13 -19.45
C GLY A 74 -8.94 -15.45 -18.74
N LEU A 75 -9.21 -14.80 -17.61
CA LEU A 75 -10.43 -14.94 -16.81
C LEU A 75 -11.41 -13.79 -17.14
N PRO A 76 -12.72 -13.96 -16.91
CA PRO A 76 -13.67 -12.87 -17.10
C PRO A 76 -13.48 -11.77 -16.05
N GLU A 77 -13.87 -10.53 -16.39
CA GLU A 77 -14.02 -9.46 -15.41
C GLU A 77 -14.93 -9.90 -14.25
N GLY A 78 -14.63 -9.41 -13.05
CA GLY A 78 -15.32 -9.78 -11.84
C GLY A 78 -14.93 -11.15 -11.26
N TYR A 79 -13.98 -11.89 -11.86
CA TYR A 79 -13.54 -13.19 -11.35
C TYR A 79 -13.13 -13.14 -9.87
N PHE A 80 -12.38 -12.13 -9.45
CA PHE A 80 -11.92 -11.96 -8.06
C PHE A 80 -12.96 -11.28 -7.16
N LYS A 81 -14.01 -10.66 -7.71
CA LYS A 81 -14.99 -9.87 -6.95
C LYS A 81 -15.66 -10.65 -5.81
N PRO A 82 -16.06 -11.93 -5.96
CA PRO A 82 -16.62 -12.70 -4.87
C PRO A 82 -15.64 -12.98 -3.72
N MET A 83 -14.33 -12.82 -3.94
CA MET A 83 -13.29 -13.02 -2.92
C MET A 83 -13.07 -11.75 -2.09
N VAL A 84 -13.32 -10.57 -2.67
CA VAL A 84 -13.16 -9.26 -2.02
C VAL A 84 -14.47 -8.87 -1.33
N THR A 85 -14.72 -9.44 -0.15
CA THR A 85 -15.98 -9.26 0.60
C THR A 85 -15.83 -8.24 1.73
N CYS A 86 -15.07 -8.58 2.76
CA CYS A 86 -14.69 -7.71 3.88
C CYS A 86 -13.16 -7.77 4.00
N PRO A 87 -12.43 -7.22 3.01
CA PRO A 87 -10.98 -7.35 2.98
C PRO A 87 -10.37 -6.53 4.12
N PRO A 88 -9.27 -6.99 4.72
CA PRO A 88 -8.47 -6.17 5.63
C PRO A 88 -7.65 -5.10 4.85
N ALA A 89 -8.26 -4.45 3.86
CA ALA A 89 -7.63 -3.44 3.01
C ALA A 89 -7.33 -2.18 3.82
N LYS A 90 -6.05 -1.83 3.94
CA LYS A 90 -5.57 -0.68 4.71
C LYS A 90 -5.13 0.47 3.81
N LEU A 91 -5.40 1.69 4.25
CA LEU A 91 -4.75 2.89 3.76
C LEU A 91 -3.86 3.41 4.89
N ARG A 92 -2.58 3.62 4.56
CA ARG A 92 -1.58 4.16 5.46
C ARG A 92 -1.08 5.49 4.91
N LEU A 93 -1.39 6.58 5.61
CA LEU A 93 -0.86 7.91 5.33
C LEU A 93 0.45 8.05 6.09
N ILE A 94 1.58 8.23 5.40
CA ILE A 94 2.90 8.31 6.04
C ILE A 94 3.48 9.70 5.82
N HIS A 95 4.03 10.29 6.88
CA HIS A 95 4.86 11.47 6.78
C HIS A 95 6.26 11.17 7.34
N TYR A 96 7.26 11.45 6.51
CA TYR A 96 8.67 11.41 6.87
C TYR A 96 9.13 12.86 7.12
N PRO A 97 9.31 13.28 8.38
CA PRO A 97 9.77 14.63 8.69
C PRO A 97 11.23 14.82 8.29
N PHE A 98 11.59 16.07 7.98
CA PHE A 98 12.94 16.41 7.57
C PHE A 98 13.98 16.13 8.65
N ASP A 99 15.06 15.45 8.26
CA ASP A 99 16.18 15.12 9.14
C ASP A 99 17.52 15.28 8.41
N ALA A 100 18.19 16.41 8.65
CA ALA A 100 19.51 16.72 8.08
C ALA A 100 20.64 15.77 8.54
N SER A 101 20.40 14.95 9.56
CA SER A 101 21.37 13.97 10.06
C SER A 101 21.27 12.61 9.35
N VAL A 102 20.25 12.42 8.50
CA VAL A 102 20.07 11.20 7.73
C VAL A 102 21.10 11.11 6.61
N GLU A 103 21.92 10.07 6.67
CA GLU A 103 22.78 9.68 5.55
C GLU A 103 21.99 8.83 4.56
N ASP A 104 22.25 9.04 3.26
CA ASP A 104 21.68 8.25 2.18
C ASP A 104 22.23 6.83 2.17
N VAL A 105 21.59 5.99 2.97
CA VAL A 105 21.92 4.57 3.14
C VAL A 105 20.68 3.73 2.86
N PRO A 106 20.86 2.45 2.45
CA PRO A 106 19.76 1.51 2.38
C PRO A 106 19.00 1.53 3.71
N GLY A 107 17.72 1.90 3.66
CA GLY A 107 16.84 1.85 4.83
C GLY A 107 16.36 0.42 5.07
N ILE A 108 15.27 0.29 5.83
CA ILE A 108 14.77 -0.99 6.32
C ILE A 108 14.59 -2.03 5.19
N GLY A 109 14.89 -3.30 5.54
CA GLY A 109 15.18 -4.43 4.66
C GLY A 109 14.18 -4.72 3.54
N ALA A 110 14.73 -5.26 2.46
CA ALA A 110 13.98 -5.80 1.34
C ALA A 110 12.88 -6.77 1.82
N HIS A 111 11.65 -6.52 1.41
CA HIS A 111 10.50 -7.36 1.69
C HIS A 111 9.52 -7.36 0.52
N THR A 112 8.61 -8.32 0.51
CA THR A 112 7.40 -8.30 -0.31
C THR A 112 6.21 -7.95 0.58
N ASP A 113 5.17 -7.38 -0.02
CA ASP A 113 3.92 -7.16 0.68
C ASP A 113 3.11 -8.45 0.73
N TYR A 114 2.47 -8.73 1.87
CA TYR A 114 1.62 -9.92 2.01
C TYR A 114 0.31 -9.81 1.23
N GLU A 115 -0.11 -8.61 0.85
CA GLU A 115 -1.41 -8.33 0.22
C GLU A 115 -1.47 -8.81 -1.23
N CYS A 116 -2.57 -8.55 -1.95
CA CYS A 116 -2.63 -8.87 -3.39
C CYS A 116 -1.75 -7.90 -4.20
N PHE A 117 -1.85 -6.60 -3.91
CA PHE A 117 -1.04 -5.56 -4.51
C PHE A 117 -1.19 -4.26 -3.72
N THR A 118 -0.18 -3.41 -3.81
CA THR A 118 -0.10 -2.11 -3.14
C THR A 118 -0.22 -1.00 -4.17
N LEU A 119 -1.01 0.05 -3.88
CA LEU A 119 -1.05 1.30 -4.65
C LEU A 119 -0.37 2.39 -3.84
N LEU A 120 0.82 2.79 -4.26
CA LEU A 120 1.60 3.82 -3.60
C LEU A 120 1.54 5.11 -4.42
N LEU A 121 1.08 6.20 -3.80
CA LEU A 121 1.28 7.56 -4.29
C LEU A 121 2.36 8.22 -3.45
N ALA A 122 3.54 8.39 -4.03
CA ALA A 122 4.68 9.03 -3.38
C ALA A 122 4.87 10.45 -3.91
N ASP A 123 5.25 11.38 -3.03
CA ASP A 123 5.58 12.78 -3.35
C ASP A 123 7.09 13.07 -3.32
N GLN A 124 7.87 12.20 -2.70
CA GLN A 124 9.34 12.27 -2.62
C GLN A 124 10.02 10.97 -3.11
N PRO A 125 11.27 11.05 -3.61
CA PRO A 125 12.09 9.87 -3.87
C PRO A 125 12.38 9.06 -2.59
N GLY A 126 12.69 7.78 -2.76
CA GLY A 126 13.11 6.92 -1.65
C GLY A 126 12.75 5.45 -1.84
N LEU A 127 11.76 5.13 -2.66
CA LEU A 127 11.42 3.75 -2.99
C LEU A 127 12.44 3.14 -3.96
N GLU A 128 12.92 1.94 -3.65
CA GLU A 128 13.64 1.07 -4.58
C GLU A 128 12.89 -0.26 -4.74
N VAL A 129 12.85 -0.79 -5.95
CA VAL A 129 12.26 -2.09 -6.29
C VAL A 129 13.32 -3.00 -6.90
N LEU A 130 13.23 -4.30 -6.65
CA LEU A 130 14.12 -5.29 -7.25
C LEU A 130 13.53 -5.76 -8.58
N ASN A 131 14.24 -5.51 -9.69
CA ASN A 131 13.79 -5.92 -11.01
C ASN A 131 14.06 -7.42 -11.29
N GLU A 132 13.61 -7.92 -12.45
CA GLU A 132 13.79 -9.32 -12.87
C GLU A 132 15.27 -9.74 -13.04
N GLU A 133 16.16 -8.77 -13.25
CA GLU A 133 17.61 -8.97 -13.34
C GLU A 133 18.30 -9.00 -11.96
N SER A 134 17.52 -8.98 -10.87
CA SER A 134 18.01 -8.90 -9.48
C SER A 134 18.81 -7.63 -9.19
N VAL A 135 18.42 -6.52 -9.84
CA VAL A 135 19.01 -5.19 -9.66
C VAL A 135 18.00 -4.27 -8.98
N TRP A 136 18.44 -3.59 -7.94
CA TRP A 136 17.67 -2.54 -7.28
C TRP A 136 17.59 -1.32 -8.20
N ILE A 137 16.37 -0.86 -8.49
CA ILE A 137 16.11 0.35 -9.29
C ILE A 137 15.29 1.34 -8.47
N ASP A 138 15.60 2.63 -8.63
CA ASP A 138 14.81 3.70 -8.02
C ASP A 138 13.43 3.79 -8.70
N ALA A 139 12.39 4.00 -7.89
CA ALA A 139 11.03 4.28 -8.35
C ALA A 139 10.61 5.70 -7.91
N PRO A 140 11.18 6.76 -8.55
CA PRO A 140 10.88 8.13 -8.16
C PRO A 140 9.42 8.50 -8.50
N PRO A 141 8.82 9.45 -7.77
CA PRO A 141 7.55 10.05 -8.17
C PRO A 141 7.62 10.57 -9.61
N VAL A 142 6.64 10.19 -10.44
CA VAL A 142 6.55 10.67 -11.82
C VAL A 142 5.28 11.48 -12.03
N LYS A 143 5.40 12.51 -12.87
CA LYS A 143 4.27 13.32 -13.34
C LYS A 143 4.23 13.33 -14.86
N ASN A 144 3.03 13.25 -15.43
CA ASN A 144 2.88 13.41 -16.88
C ASN A 144 2.91 14.89 -17.29
N ALA A 145 2.77 15.17 -18.60
CA ALA A 145 2.81 16.53 -19.13
C ALA A 145 1.69 17.46 -18.62
N ALA A 146 0.59 16.90 -18.11
CA ALA A 146 -0.50 17.65 -17.49
C ALA A 146 -0.27 17.88 -15.97
N GLY A 147 0.84 17.38 -15.42
CA GLY A 147 1.14 17.46 -13.99
C GLY A 147 0.44 16.40 -13.15
N GLU A 148 -0.21 15.41 -13.78
CA GLU A 148 -0.89 14.33 -13.08
C GLU A 148 0.15 13.35 -12.54
N GLU A 149 0.00 12.99 -11.27
CA GLU A 149 0.85 12.04 -10.56
C GLU A 149 0.51 10.61 -10.95
N ALA A 150 1.49 9.70 -10.85
CA ALA A 150 1.28 8.28 -11.08
C ALA A 150 1.40 7.48 -9.79
N PHE A 151 0.58 6.45 -9.68
CA PHE A 151 0.76 5.40 -8.67
C PHE A 151 1.90 4.47 -9.08
N VAL A 152 2.68 4.05 -8.09
CA VAL A 152 3.49 2.83 -8.17
C VAL A 152 2.61 1.66 -7.72
N ILE A 153 2.58 0.58 -8.50
CA ILE A 153 1.82 -0.63 -8.19
C ILE A 153 2.81 -1.77 -7.98
N ASN A 154 2.83 -2.34 -6.79
CA ASN A 154 3.62 -3.52 -6.45
C ASN A 154 2.70 -4.74 -6.31
N ILE A 155 3.13 -5.89 -6.83
CA ILE A 155 2.43 -7.17 -6.61
C ILE A 155 2.88 -7.75 -5.27
N GLY A 156 1.92 -8.27 -4.50
CA GLY A 156 2.18 -8.95 -3.24
C GLY A 156 1.95 -10.46 -3.31
N ASP A 157 2.33 -11.14 -2.23
CA ASP A 157 2.39 -12.60 -2.13
C ASP A 157 1.04 -13.27 -2.42
N MET A 158 -0.07 -12.66 -2.00
CA MET A 158 -1.40 -13.25 -2.21
C MET A 158 -1.77 -13.32 -3.69
N LEU A 159 -1.45 -12.30 -4.50
CA LEU A 159 -1.77 -12.35 -5.92
C LEU A 159 -0.83 -13.30 -6.68
N GLU A 160 0.42 -13.44 -6.22
CA GLU A 160 1.31 -14.47 -6.74
C GLU A 160 0.73 -15.86 -6.56
N VAL A 161 0.22 -16.17 -5.36
CA VAL A 161 -0.47 -17.43 -5.09
C VAL A 161 -1.74 -17.58 -5.94
N LEU A 162 -2.60 -16.55 -6.00
CA LEU A 162 -3.85 -16.57 -6.77
C LEU A 162 -3.62 -16.74 -8.27
N SER A 163 -2.49 -16.26 -8.78
CA SER A 163 -2.10 -16.34 -10.19
C SER A 163 -1.20 -17.54 -10.51
N ALA A 164 -0.97 -18.43 -9.53
CA ALA A 164 -0.07 -19.58 -9.64
C ALA A 164 1.34 -19.20 -10.14
N GLY A 165 1.87 -18.06 -9.66
CA GLY A 165 3.20 -17.56 -10.03
C GLY A 165 3.27 -16.79 -11.34
N THR A 166 2.13 -16.51 -11.99
CA THR A 166 2.12 -15.70 -13.22
C THR A 166 2.49 -14.25 -12.95
N PHE A 167 2.01 -13.69 -11.83
CA PHE A 167 2.45 -12.40 -11.31
C PHE A 167 3.32 -12.63 -10.09
N VAL A 168 4.59 -12.20 -10.14
CA VAL A 168 5.55 -12.45 -9.06
C VAL A 168 5.58 -11.27 -8.09
N ALA A 169 5.55 -11.54 -6.79
CA ALA A 169 5.63 -10.51 -5.76
C ALA A 169 6.97 -9.76 -5.85
N THR A 170 6.91 -8.44 -5.87
CA THR A 170 8.09 -7.60 -6.10
C THR A 170 8.71 -7.18 -4.78
N ALA A 171 9.95 -7.63 -4.55
CA ALA A 171 10.71 -7.20 -3.40
C ALA A 171 11.04 -5.70 -3.53
N HIS A 172 10.78 -4.94 -2.47
CA HIS A 172 11.01 -3.51 -2.43
C HIS A 172 11.60 -3.07 -1.09
N ARG A 173 12.20 -1.88 -1.06
CA ARG A 173 12.78 -1.27 0.16
C ARG A 173 12.70 0.25 0.07
N VAL A 174 12.82 0.90 1.22
CA VAL A 174 12.86 2.37 1.31
C VAL A 174 14.27 2.80 1.72
N ARG A 175 14.87 3.71 0.96
CA ARG A 175 16.12 4.41 1.31
C ARG A 175 15.86 5.50 2.33
N LYS A 176 16.83 5.71 3.21
CA LYS A 176 16.82 6.88 4.07
C LYS A 176 17.39 8.06 3.29
N VAL A 177 16.55 8.86 2.66
CA VAL A 177 16.98 10.08 1.98
C VAL A 177 16.78 11.29 2.89
N PRO A 178 17.63 12.34 2.80
CA PRO A 178 17.33 13.63 3.41
C PRO A 178 16.08 14.21 2.72
N GLN A 179 14.91 14.05 3.33
CA GLN A 179 13.66 14.69 2.91
C GLN A 179 13.44 15.93 3.72
#